data_AF-A0A127SQH5-F1
#
_entry.id   AF-A0A127SQH5-F1
#
_cell.length_a   1.000
_cell.length_b   1.000
_cell.length_c   1.000
_cell.angle_alpha   90.00
_cell.angle_beta   90.00
_cell.angle_gamma   90.00
#
_symmetry.space_group_name_H-M   'P 1'
#
loop_
_entity.id
_entity.type
_entity.pdbx_description
1 polymer ?
#
loop_
_entity_poly.entity_id
_entity_poly.type
_entity_poly.pdbx_seq_one_letter_code
_entity_poly.pdbx_strand_id
1 'polypeptide(L)'
;VGEDLVVEDTKDGWYKVEVDDQKGYISGDYVEVTEKLPTASTVKELEYGEGYTDSRVSLVQFALQFVGNRYVWGGTSLTNGIDCSGFTMQVYARYGVGLPHHAASQPAYGKRIRASEAKPGDLFFYGSGSSISHVGI
;
A
#
# COMPACT_ATOMS: atom_id res chain seq x y z
N VAL A 1 8.35 17.64 -27.52
CA VAL A 1 7.83 16.73 -26.47
C VAL A 1 9.03 16.46 -25.59
N GLY A 2 9.03 16.99 -24.37
CA GLY A 2 10.16 16.84 -23.45
C GLY A 2 10.10 15.48 -22.74
N GLU A 3 11.25 14.90 -22.47
CA GLU A 3 11.41 13.70 -21.65
C GLU A 3 11.84 14.12 -20.24
N ASP A 4 11.17 13.58 -19.23
CA ASP A 4 11.51 13.84 -17.83
C ASP A 4 12.65 12.91 -17.42
N LEU A 5 13.81 13.49 -17.06
CA LEU A 5 14.99 12.75 -16.63
C LEU A 5 15.34 13.07 -15.18
N VAL A 6 15.81 12.06 -14.44
CA VAL A 6 16.28 12.23 -13.06
C VAL A 6 17.75 12.66 -13.07
N VAL A 7 18.05 13.76 -12.38
CA VAL A 7 19.42 14.25 -12.20
C VAL A 7 20.13 13.41 -11.13
N GLU A 8 21.19 12.71 -11.51
CA GLU A 8 22.02 11.89 -10.59
C GLU A 8 23.08 12.72 -9.87
N ASP A 9 23.63 13.74 -10.53
CA ASP A 9 24.74 14.54 -10.03
C ASP A 9 24.76 15.90 -10.75
N THR A 10 25.33 16.92 -10.11
CA THR A 10 25.44 18.28 -10.66
C THR A 10 26.88 18.75 -10.55
N LYS A 11 27.47 19.17 -11.67
CA LYS A 11 28.84 19.67 -11.72
C LYS A 11 28.97 20.87 -12.66
N ASP A 12 29.35 22.03 -12.14
CA ASP A 12 29.70 23.22 -12.92
C ASP A 12 28.63 23.60 -13.98
N GLY A 13 27.34 23.51 -13.64
CA GLY A 13 26.24 23.81 -14.56
C GLY A 13 25.87 22.67 -15.52
N TRP A 14 26.46 21.49 -15.36
CA TRP A 14 26.09 20.26 -16.05
C TRP A 14 25.36 19.30 -15.12
N TYR A 15 24.30 18.70 -15.65
CA TYR A 15 23.46 17.74 -14.94
C TYR A 15 23.71 16.35 -15.49
N LYS A 16 24.13 15.43 -14.62
CA LYS A 16 24.31 14.03 -14.99
C LYS A 16 22.96 13.34 -15.01
N VAL A 17 22.66 12.65 -16.10
CA VAL A 17 21.41 11.90 -16.28
C VAL A 17 21.70 10.54 -16.92
N GLU A 18 20.75 9.63 -16.83
CA GLU A 18 20.76 8.34 -17.51
C GLU A 18 19.64 8.29 -18.56
N VAL A 19 19.98 7.90 -19.78
CA VAL A 19 19.05 7.75 -20.91
C VAL A 19 19.37 6.43 -21.59
N ASP A 20 18.39 5.53 -21.74
CA ASP A 20 18.55 4.22 -22.37
C ASP A 20 19.79 3.43 -21.87
N ASP A 21 19.95 3.32 -20.55
CA ASP A 21 21.08 2.68 -19.84
C ASP A 21 22.46 3.32 -20.12
N GLN A 22 22.50 4.53 -20.71
CA GLN A 22 23.72 5.30 -20.93
C GLN A 22 23.75 6.53 -20.03
N LYS A 23 24.87 6.72 -19.32
CA LYS A 23 25.09 7.87 -18.45
C LYS A 23 25.79 8.99 -19.21
N GLY A 24 25.25 10.20 -19.11
CA GLY A 24 25.77 11.39 -19.77
C GLY A 24 25.59 12.65 -18.94
N TYR A 25 26.17 13.75 -19.40
CA TYR A 25 25.96 15.08 -18.85
C TYR A 25 25.21 15.94 -19.86
N ILE A 26 24.18 16.65 -19.39
CA ILE A 26 23.43 17.64 -20.17
C ILE A 26 23.71 19.03 -19.59
N SER A 27 23.97 20.01 -20.46
CA SER A 27 24.19 21.39 -20.02
C SER A 27 22.88 21.99 -19.49
N GLY A 28 22.98 22.72 -18.39
CA GLY A 28 21.87 23.42 -17.76
C GLY A 28 21.21 24.49 -18.62
N ASP A 29 21.87 24.94 -19.69
CA ASP A 29 21.28 25.87 -20.65
C ASP A 29 20.16 25.23 -21.49
N TYR A 30 20.10 23.90 -21.53
CA TYR A 30 19.17 23.13 -22.36
C TYR A 30 18.10 22.37 -21.56
N VAL A 31 18.10 22.47 -20.23
CA VAL A 31 17.16 21.74 -19.37
C VAL A 31 16.51 22.65 -18.35
N GLU A 32 15.22 22.43 -18.12
CA GLU A 32 14.50 23.05 -17.01
C GLU A 32 14.59 22.10 -15.80
N VAL A 33 15.39 22.47 -14.79
CA VAL A 33 15.52 21.67 -13.57
C VAL A 33 14.43 22.06 -12.59
N THR A 34 13.51 21.13 -12.37
CA THR A 34 12.49 21.27 -11.32
C THR A 34 12.88 20.39 -10.14
N GLU A 35 13.05 20.98 -8.96
CA GLU A 35 13.15 20.20 -7.72
C GLU A 35 11.79 19.57 -7.41
N LYS A 36 11.63 18.29 -7.74
CA LYS A 36 10.58 17.48 -7.12
C LYS A 36 11.01 17.26 -5.68
N LEU A 37 10.50 18.10 -4.77
CA LEU A 37 10.64 17.86 -3.33
C LEU A 37 10.22 16.42 -3.06
N PRO A 38 11.03 15.61 -2.35
CA PRO A 38 10.62 14.27 -2.00
C PRO A 38 9.29 14.39 -1.26
N THR A 39 8.27 13.69 -1.75
CA THR A 39 7.07 13.49 -0.94
C THR A 39 7.57 12.86 0.35
N ALA A 40 7.30 13.47 1.50
CA ALA A 40 7.92 13.05 2.76
C ALA A 40 7.73 11.54 2.99
N SER A 41 8.80 10.77 2.82
CA SER A 41 8.81 9.34 3.09
C SER A 41 8.83 9.12 4.60
N THR A 42 7.98 8.23 5.10
CA THR A 42 8.01 7.87 6.53
C THR A 42 9.29 7.11 6.86
N VAL A 43 9.75 7.13 8.12
CA VAL A 43 10.90 6.32 8.57
C VAL A 43 10.70 4.84 8.23
N LYS A 44 9.44 4.36 8.32
CA LYS A 44 9.08 2.99 7.96
C LYS A 44 9.21 2.68 6.47
N GLU A 45 8.94 3.65 5.61
CA GLU A 45 9.13 3.52 4.16
C GLU A 45 10.60 3.47 3.78
N LEU A 46 11.47 4.19 4.51
CA LEU A 46 12.92 4.08 4.37
C LEU A 46 13.47 2.74 4.89
N GLU A 47 12.90 2.20 5.97
CA GLU A 47 13.34 0.92 6.56
C GLU A 47 12.85 -0.30 5.76
N TYR A 48 11.62 -0.28 5.24
CA TYR A 48 10.94 -1.46 4.70
C TYR A 48 10.50 -1.33 3.24
N GLY A 49 10.70 -0.17 2.62
CA GLY A 49 10.33 0.13 1.25
C GLY A 49 8.94 0.73 1.06
N GLU A 50 8.62 1.08 -0.18
CA GLU A 50 7.41 1.82 -0.54
C GLU A 50 6.13 1.17 -0.02
N GLY A 51 5.25 1.97 0.58
CA GLY A 51 3.95 1.53 1.10
C GLY A 51 3.99 0.79 2.44
N TYR A 52 5.13 0.77 3.13
CA TYR A 52 5.18 0.60 4.58
C TYR A 52 5.00 1.96 5.27
N THR A 53 3.76 2.46 5.26
CA THR A 53 3.41 3.71 5.97
C THR A 53 3.10 3.41 7.44
N ASP A 54 3.25 4.42 8.30
CA ASP A 54 2.86 4.33 9.71
C ASP A 54 1.39 3.89 9.88
N SER A 55 0.50 4.33 8.99
CA SER A 55 -0.91 3.95 9.00
C SER A 55 -1.14 2.46 8.67
N ARG A 56 -0.41 1.91 7.69
CA ARG A 56 -0.54 0.50 7.26
C ARG A 56 0.03 -0.45 8.31
N VAL A 57 1.18 -0.10 8.90
CA VAL A 57 1.75 -0.84 10.03
C VAL A 57 0.84 -0.76 11.26
N SER A 58 0.33 0.42 11.59
CA SER A 58 -0.61 0.62 12.69
C SER A 58 -1.87 -0.23 12.54
N LEU A 59 -2.44 -0.30 11.33
CA LEU A 59 -3.62 -1.13 11.04
C LEU A 59 -3.37 -2.61 11.35
N VAL A 60 -2.24 -3.15 10.91
CA VAL A 60 -1.86 -4.54 11.22
C VAL A 60 -1.65 -4.74 12.71
N GLN A 61 -0.95 -3.81 13.39
CA GLN A 61 -0.77 -3.89 14.84
C GLN A 61 -2.09 -3.85 15.60
N PHE A 62 -3.05 -3.04 15.16
CA PHE A 62 -4.40 -3.03 15.71
C PHE A 62 -5.13 -4.35 15.49
N ALA A 63 -5.07 -4.90 14.27
CA ALA A 63 -5.65 -6.21 13.96
C ALA A 63 -5.08 -7.33 14.85
N LEU A 64 -3.77 -7.32 15.09
CA LEU A 64 -3.08 -8.32 15.90
C LEU A 64 -3.54 -8.33 17.38
N GLN A 65 -4.11 -7.25 17.90
CA GLN A 65 -4.62 -7.20 19.27
C GLN A 65 -5.79 -8.16 19.53
N PHE A 66 -6.43 -8.67 18.47
CA PHE A 66 -7.60 -9.55 18.57
C PHE A 66 -7.30 -11.01 18.22
N VAL A 67 -6.02 -11.34 17.97
CA VAL A 67 -5.61 -12.73 17.75
C VAL A 67 -5.97 -13.58 18.97
N GLY A 68 -6.59 -14.73 18.73
CA GLY A 68 -7.08 -15.64 19.77
C GLY A 68 -8.54 -15.45 20.14
N ASN A 69 -9.20 -14.36 19.70
CA ASN A 69 -10.63 -14.19 19.92
C ASN A 69 -11.46 -15.18 19.08
N ARG A 70 -12.66 -15.48 19.58
CA ARG A 70 -13.52 -16.52 19.02
C ARG A 70 -14.05 -16.15 17.63
N TYR A 71 -13.99 -17.10 16.70
CA TYR A 71 -14.70 -17.01 15.42
C TYR A 71 -16.20 -17.29 15.59
N VAL A 72 -17.04 -16.40 15.08
CA VAL A 72 -18.51 -16.54 15.07
C VAL A 72 -19.05 -16.09 13.72
N TRP A 73 -19.70 -17.00 13.00
CA TRP A 73 -20.35 -16.70 11.72
C TRP A 73 -21.37 -15.58 11.85
N GLY A 74 -21.32 -14.58 10.98
CA GLY A 74 -22.18 -13.39 11.08
C GLY A 74 -21.73 -12.38 12.14
N GLY A 75 -20.65 -12.68 12.86
CA GLY A 75 -20.18 -11.87 13.99
C GLY A 75 -19.48 -10.60 13.53
N THR A 76 -19.70 -9.51 14.27
CA THR A 76 -19.10 -8.19 14.03
C THR A 76 -18.42 -7.62 15.27
N SER A 77 -18.28 -8.41 16.34
CA SER A 77 -17.66 -7.97 17.59
C SER A 77 -16.22 -8.45 17.67
N LEU A 78 -15.27 -7.51 17.62
CA LEU A 78 -13.83 -7.82 17.72
C LEU A 78 -13.46 -8.59 19.00
N THR A 79 -14.28 -8.54 20.05
CA THR A 79 -14.03 -9.18 21.35
C THR A 79 -15.04 -10.27 21.73
N ASN A 80 -16.28 -10.25 21.20
CA ASN A 80 -17.33 -11.20 21.60
C ASN A 80 -17.71 -12.22 20.51
N GLY A 81 -17.03 -12.20 19.36
CA GLY A 81 -17.30 -13.11 18.26
C GLY A 81 -17.36 -12.38 16.93
N ILE A 82 -16.53 -12.84 16.00
CA ILE A 82 -16.38 -12.21 14.70
C ILE A 82 -16.13 -13.23 13.60
N ASP A 83 -16.60 -12.96 12.38
CA ASP A 83 -16.20 -13.74 11.20
C ASP A 83 -15.11 -13.01 10.39
N CYS A 84 -14.66 -13.64 9.30
CA CYS A 84 -13.56 -13.12 8.48
C CYS A 84 -13.83 -11.72 7.94
N SER A 85 -14.99 -11.51 7.34
CA SER A 85 -15.33 -10.24 6.69
C SER A 85 -15.85 -9.20 7.68
N GLY A 86 -16.42 -9.61 8.81
CA GLY A 86 -16.65 -8.75 9.97
C GLY A 86 -15.36 -8.25 10.58
N PHE A 87 -14.32 -9.07 10.62
CA PHE A 87 -13.01 -8.67 11.15
C PHE A 87 -12.38 -7.57 10.31
N THR A 88 -12.28 -7.75 8.99
CA THR A 88 -11.75 -6.72 8.10
C THR A 88 -12.61 -5.46 8.13
N MET A 89 -13.95 -5.60 8.16
CA MET A 89 -14.88 -4.47 8.29
C MET A 89 -14.57 -3.62 9.53
N GLN A 90 -14.43 -4.24 10.70
CA GLN A 90 -14.21 -3.52 11.96
C GLN A 90 -12.79 -2.95 12.07
N VAL A 91 -11.79 -3.66 11.55
CA VAL A 91 -10.41 -3.15 11.51
C VAL A 91 -10.33 -1.90 10.63
N TYR A 92 -10.84 -1.95 9.40
CA TYR A 92 -10.78 -0.82 8.47
C TYR A 92 -11.68 0.35 8.87
N ALA A 93 -12.81 0.09 9.52
CA ALA A 93 -13.69 1.14 10.04
C ALA A 93 -12.96 2.05 11.05
N ARG A 94 -12.05 1.50 11.87
CA ARG A 94 -11.21 2.30 12.79
C ARG A 94 -10.29 3.29 12.05
N TYR A 95 -9.92 2.98 10.81
CA TYR A 95 -9.08 3.81 9.95
C TYR A 95 -9.91 4.60 8.92
N GLY A 96 -11.23 4.71 9.14
CA GLY A 96 -12.13 5.51 8.30
C GLY A 96 -12.53 4.88 6.97
N VAL A 97 -12.23 3.59 6.76
CA VAL A 97 -12.58 2.86 5.53
C VAL A 97 -13.76 1.92 5.81
N GLY A 98 -14.90 2.21 5.19
CA GLY A 98 -16.09 1.37 5.29
C GLY A 98 -16.04 0.20 4.32
N LEU A 99 -16.16 -1.02 4.84
CA LEU A 99 -16.27 -2.25 4.05
C LEU A 99 -17.62 -2.94 4.30
N PRO A 100 -18.19 -3.63 3.30
CA PRO A 100 -19.36 -4.46 3.52
C PRO A 100 -19.01 -5.70 4.37
N HIS A 101 -19.98 -6.20 5.13
CA HIS A 101 -19.81 -7.42 5.94
C HIS A 101 -19.64 -8.69 5.10
N HIS A 102 -20.04 -8.69 3.82
CA HIS A 102 -19.92 -9.85 2.94
C HIS A 102 -18.54 -9.91 2.25
N ALA A 103 -17.80 -11.00 2.47
CA ALA A 103 -16.44 -11.19 1.94
C ALA A 103 -16.35 -10.99 0.42
N ALA A 104 -17.30 -11.50 -0.38
CA ALA A 104 -17.24 -11.38 -1.84
C ALA A 104 -17.51 -9.95 -2.35
N SER A 105 -18.03 -9.06 -1.50
CA SER A 105 -18.30 -7.66 -1.85
C SER A 105 -17.10 -6.74 -1.56
N GLN A 106 -16.21 -7.11 -0.64
CA GLN A 106 -15.06 -6.29 -0.23
C GLN A 106 -14.01 -6.02 -1.32
N PRO A 107 -13.72 -6.93 -2.29
CA PRO A 107 -12.75 -6.66 -3.35
C PRO A 107 -13.12 -5.46 -4.24
N ALA A 108 -14.40 -5.05 -4.26
CA ALA A 108 -14.86 -3.89 -5.02
C ALA A 108 -14.51 -2.53 -4.37
N TYR A 109 -13.98 -2.54 -3.14
CA TYR A 109 -13.68 -1.34 -2.35
C TYR A 109 -12.19 -0.98 -2.33
N GLY A 110 -11.40 -1.57 -3.23
CA GLY A 110 -9.96 -1.33 -3.31
C GLY A 110 -9.39 -1.60 -4.70
N LYS A 111 -8.07 -1.52 -4.78
CA LYS A 111 -7.32 -1.83 -6.00
C LYS A 111 -6.84 -3.28 -5.95
N ARG A 112 -7.11 -4.04 -7.01
CA ARG A 112 -6.51 -5.36 -7.19
C ARG A 112 -5.01 -5.23 -7.46
N ILE A 113 -4.22 -5.93 -6.67
CA ILE A 113 -2.76 -6.02 -6.80
C ILE A 113 -2.33 -7.48 -7.00
N ARG A 114 -1.09 -7.69 -7.45
CA ARG A 114 -0.50 -9.03 -7.45
C ARG A 114 -0.10 -9.41 -6.03
N ALA A 115 -0.14 -10.70 -5.71
CA ALA A 115 0.29 -11.18 -4.39
C ALA A 115 1.77 -10.83 -4.08
N SER A 116 2.62 -10.75 -5.11
CA SER A 116 4.02 -10.33 -4.98
C SER A 116 4.19 -8.85 -4.62
N GLU A 117 3.14 -8.04 -4.78
CA GLU A 117 3.13 -6.61 -4.47
C GLU A 117 2.42 -6.33 -3.15
N ALA A 118 2.02 -7.37 -2.41
CA ALA A 118 1.30 -7.22 -1.16
C ALA A 118 2.15 -6.51 -0.10
N LYS A 119 1.51 -5.58 0.59
CA LYS A 119 2.10 -4.76 1.65
C LYS A 119 1.20 -4.84 2.89
N PRO A 120 1.67 -4.50 4.10
CA PRO A 120 0.89 -4.65 5.35
C PRO A 120 -0.50 -4.03 5.29
N GLY A 121 -1.56 -4.78 5.61
CA GLY A 121 -2.92 -4.25 5.51
C GLY A 121 -3.48 -4.25 4.09
N ASP A 122 -2.97 -5.10 3.19
CA ASP A 122 -3.71 -5.49 1.99
C ASP A 122 -4.59 -6.72 2.30
N LEU A 123 -5.74 -6.82 1.64
CA LEU A 123 -6.67 -7.92 1.87
C LEU A 123 -6.41 -9.09 0.92
N PHE A 124 -6.34 -10.29 1.49
CA PHE A 124 -6.28 -11.54 0.75
C PHE A 124 -7.66 -12.19 0.71
N PHE A 125 -8.13 -12.54 -0.49
CA PHE A 125 -9.43 -13.14 -0.72
C PHE A 125 -9.27 -14.59 -1.19
N TYR A 126 -9.94 -15.52 -0.50
CA TYR A 126 -9.90 -16.95 -0.80
C TYR A 126 -11.29 -17.47 -1.18
N GLY A 127 -11.31 -18.51 -2.01
CA GLY A 127 -12.54 -19.17 -2.42
C GLY A 127 -12.30 -20.21 -3.52
N SER A 128 -13.36 -20.60 -4.22
CA SER A 128 -13.32 -21.62 -5.27
C SER A 128 -13.97 -21.11 -6.55
N GLY A 129 -13.30 -21.30 -7.69
CA GLY A 129 -13.75 -20.79 -8.98
C GLY A 129 -13.92 -19.26 -8.95
N SER A 130 -15.13 -18.79 -9.25
CA SER A 130 -15.52 -17.37 -9.20
C SER A 130 -16.10 -16.93 -7.84
N SER A 131 -16.23 -17.85 -6.88
CA SER A 131 -16.79 -17.55 -5.56
C SER A 131 -15.69 -17.17 -4.56
N ILE A 132 -15.96 -16.15 -3.74
CA ILE A 132 -15.11 -15.74 -2.61
C ILE A 132 -15.84 -16.14 -1.33
N SER A 133 -15.17 -16.90 -0.46
CA SER A 133 -15.74 -17.43 0.78
C SER A 133 -14.99 -16.97 2.03
N HIS A 134 -13.82 -16.35 1.89
CA HIS A 134 -13.01 -15.92 3.01
C HIS A 134 -12.16 -14.69 2.67
N VAL A 135 -11.81 -13.91 3.69
CA VAL A 135 -10.91 -12.76 3.58
C VAL A 135 -10.01 -12.68 4.82
N GLY A 136 -8.76 -12.26 4.61
CA GLY A 136 -7.79 -11.97 5.67
C GLY A 136 -7.02 -10.68 5.42
N ILE A 137 -6.36 -10.17 6.46
CA ILE A 137 -5.40 -9.05 6.43
C ILE A 137 -3.99 -9.63 6.42
#